data_AF-A0A0N0TNH7-F1
#
_entry.id   AF-A0A0N0TNH7-F1
#
_cell.length_a   1.000
_cell.length_b   1.000
_cell.length_c   1.000
_cell.angle_alpha   90.00
_cell.angle_beta   90.00
_cell.angle_gamma   90.00
#
_symmetry.space_group_name_H-M   'P 1'
#
loop_
_entity.id
_entity.type
_entity.pdbx_description
1 polymer ?
#
loop_
_entity_poly.entity_id
_entity_poly.type
_entity_poly.pdbx_seq_one_letter_code
_entity_poly.pdbx_strand_id
1 'polypeptide(L)' 'MKAGSFQGDIRMDHALQLRKATPRDHDWIHGLRHRVYAEELGRHPVDPSGRLNDGLDGDSFCLVAARG' A
#
# COMPACT_ATOMS: atom_id res chain seq x y z
N MET A 1 15.46 44.09 -23.43
CA MET A 1 15.68 42.79 -22.75
C MET A 1 14.39 42.41 -22.04
N LYS A 2 13.66 41.37 -22.48
CA LYS A 2 12.49 40.84 -21.76
C LYS A 2 12.89 39.55 -21.06
N ALA A 3 12.66 39.49 -19.75
CA ALA A 3 12.76 38.26 -18.99
C ALA A 3 11.59 37.35 -19.38
N GLY A 4 11.88 36.27 -20.10
CA GLY A 4 10.92 35.21 -20.36
C GLY A 4 10.71 34.41 -19.08
N SER A 5 9.48 34.36 -18.60
CA SER A 5 9.04 33.46 -17.53
C SER A 5 9.19 32.02 -18.02
N PHE A 6 10.09 31.26 -17.39
CA PHE A 6 10.08 29.80 -17.50
C PHE A 6 8.96 29.28 -16.59
N GLN A 7 7.76 29.17 -17.16
CA GLN A 7 6.71 28.36 -16.58
C GLN A 7 7.08 26.89 -16.84
N GLY A 8 7.93 26.32 -15.98
CA GLY A 8 8.06 24.87 -15.91
C GLY A 8 6.75 24.30 -15.39
N ASP A 9 6.11 23.43 -16.16
CA ASP A 9 4.98 22.64 -15.68
C ASP A 9 5.46 21.83 -14.46
N ILE A 10 5.10 22.28 -13.25
CA ILE A 10 5.19 21.43 -12.07
C ILE A 10 4.22 20.28 -12.33
N ARG A 11 4.76 19.15 -12.77
CA ARG A 11 4.07 17.88 -12.59
C ARG A 11 3.79 17.79 -11.11
N MET A 12 2.53 17.94 -10.73
CA MET A 12 2.07 17.61 -9.38
C MET A 12 2.53 16.18 -9.16
N ASP A 13 3.59 16.03 -8.39
CA ASP A 13 3.96 14.74 -7.87
C ASP A 13 2.70 14.21 -7.21
N HIS A 14 2.27 13.02 -7.58
CA HIS A 14 1.05 12.52 -7.01
C HIS A 14 1.30 12.35 -5.50
N ALA A 15 0.74 13.26 -4.71
CA ALA A 15 1.05 13.34 -3.30
C ALA A 15 0.78 11.99 -2.65
N LEU A 16 1.79 11.45 -1.96
CA LEU A 16 1.62 10.22 -1.20
C LEU A 16 0.68 10.53 -0.03
N GLN A 17 -0.44 9.82 0.03
CA GLN A 17 -1.41 9.89 1.12
C GLN A 17 -1.22 8.70 2.04
N LEU A 18 -0.99 8.98 3.33
CA LEU A 18 -0.96 7.96 4.37
C LEU A 18 -2.27 8.00 5.15
N ARG A 19 -2.96 6.86 5.22
CA ARG A 19 -4.21 6.74 5.97
C ARG A 19 -4.31 5.40 6.66
N LYS A 20 -5.20 5.31 7.66
CA LYS A 20 -5.61 4.00 8.19
C LYS A 20 -6.28 3.19 7.07
N ALA A 21 -6.04 1.88 7.08
CA ALA A 21 -6.78 0.96 6.25
C ALA A 21 -8.28 1.08 6.54
N THR A 22 -9.07 1.11 5.49
CA THR A 22 -10.52 0.97 5.55
C THR A 22 -10.87 -0.51 5.43
N PRO A 23 -12.10 -0.92 5.79
CA PRO A 23 -12.55 -2.29 5.57
C PRO A 23 -12.36 -2.78 4.12
N ARG A 24 -12.44 -1.89 3.12
CA ARG A 24 -12.22 -2.23 1.72
C ARG A 24 -10.76 -2.56 1.39
N ASP A 25 -9.80 -2.02 2.14
CA ASP A 25 -8.39 -2.29 1.91
C ASP A 25 -7.98 -3.65 2.48
N HIS A 26 -8.71 -4.18 3.45
CA HIS A 26 -8.31 -5.40 4.17
C HIS A 26 -8.16 -6.58 3.23
N ASP A 27 -9.13 -6.82 2.34
CA ASP A 27 -9.06 -7.92 1.37
C ASP A 27 -7.78 -7.84 0.50
N TRP A 28 -7.43 -6.63 0.06
CA TRP A 28 -6.22 -6.39 -0.71
C TRP A 28 -4.96 -6.57 0.14
N ILE A 29 -4.95 -6.10 1.38
CA ILE A 29 -3.83 -6.23 2.32
C ILE A 29 -3.54 -7.70 2.63
N HIS A 30 -4.55 -8.51 2.91
CA HIS A 30 -4.38 -9.94 3.21
C HIS A 30 -3.83 -10.71 2.01
N GLY A 31 -4.30 -10.37 0.80
CA GLY A 31 -3.75 -10.95 -0.43
C GLY A 31 -2.31 -10.50 -0.70
N LEU A 32 -2.01 -9.22 -0.50
CA LEU A 32 -0.65 -8.69 -0.68
C LEU A 32 0.34 -9.31 0.33
N ARG A 33 -0.06 -9.43 1.60
CA ARG A 33 0.75 -10.07 2.63
C ARG A 33 0.96 -11.54 2.33
N HIS A 34 -0.03 -12.27 1.81
CA HIS A 34 0.14 -13.66 1.39
C HIS A 34 1.19 -13.77 0.28
N ARG A 35 1.02 -13.02 -0.81
CA ARG A 35 1.97 -13.03 -1.93
C ARG A 35 3.39 -12.74 -1.45
N VAL A 36 3.59 -11.65 -0.73
CA VAL A 36 4.95 -11.23 -0.36
C VAL A 36 5.50 -12.09 0.78
N TYR A 37 4.77 -12.24 1.88
CA TYR A 37 5.30 -12.89 3.09
C TYR A 37 5.22 -14.41 3.06
N ALA A 38 4.21 -15.00 2.42
CA ALA A 38 4.13 -16.45 2.29
C ALA A 38 4.83 -16.95 1.02
N GLU A 39 4.50 -16.40 -0.16
CA GLU A 39 5.01 -16.95 -1.43
C GLU A 39 6.43 -16.49 -1.75
N GLU A 40 6.72 -15.19 -1.69
CA GLU A 40 8.03 -14.66 -2.11
C GLU A 40 9.11 -14.85 -1.03
N LEU A 41 8.80 -14.53 0.22
CA LEU A 41 9.78 -14.55 1.32
C LEU A 41 9.78 -15.85 2.14
N GLY A 42 8.77 -16.71 2.00
CA GLY A 42 8.66 -17.97 2.76
C GLY A 42 8.58 -17.80 4.27
N ARG A 43 8.13 -16.62 4.75
CA ARG A 43 8.04 -16.29 6.19
C ARG A 43 6.78 -16.85 6.85
N HIS A 44 5.76 -17.13 6.06
CA HIS A 44 4.51 -17.74 6.51
C HIS A 44 4.13 -18.94 5.63
N PRO A 45 3.33 -19.89 6.12
CA PRO A 45 2.77 -20.95 5.29
C PRO A 45 1.90 -20.37 4.17
N VAL A 46 1.97 -20.97 2.99
CA VAL A 46 1.10 -20.61 1.86
C VAL A 46 -0.31 -21.14 2.14
N ASP A 47 -1.28 -20.23 2.26
CA ASP A 47 -2.69 -20.56 2.43
C ASP A 47 -3.38 -20.74 1.05
N PRO A 48 -4.17 -21.82 0.82
CA PRO A 48 -4.89 -22.06 -0.43
C PRO A 48 -5.92 -20.98 -0.80
N SER A 49 -6.40 -20.19 0.16
CA SER A 49 -7.31 -19.07 -0.08
C SER A 49 -6.61 -17.83 -0.67
N GLY A 50 -5.27 -17.84 -0.76
CA GLY A 50 -4.49 -16.72 -1.25
C GLY A 50 -4.48 -15.53 -0.30
N ARG A 51 -4.78 -15.75 0.99
CA ARG A 51 -4.84 -14.72 2.02
C ARG A 51 -4.04 -15.12 3.23
N LEU A 52 -3.34 -14.14 3.81
CA LEU A 52 -2.61 -14.31 5.05
C LEU A 52 -3.40 -13.61 6.15
N ASN A 53 -3.89 -14.42 7.09
CA ASN A 53 -4.45 -13.97 8.35
C ASN A 53 -3.62 -14.53 9.49
N ASP A 54 -3.26 -13.70 10.47
CA ASP A 54 -2.51 -14.10 11.65
C ASP A 54 -3.03 -13.40 12.92
N GLY A 55 -2.44 -13.73 14.06
CA GLY A 55 -2.87 -13.22 15.36
C GLY A 55 -2.77 -11.70 15.51
N LEU A 56 -2.12 -10.99 14.58
CA LEU A 56 -1.99 -9.53 14.64
C LEU A 56 -3.21 -8.80 14.05
N ASP A 57 -4.02 -9.47 13.23
CA ASP A 57 -5.14 -8.86 12.51
C ASP A 57 -6.27 -8.37 13.43
N GLY A 58 -6.38 -8.91 14.65
CA GLY A 58 -7.36 -8.48 15.65
C GLY A 58 -6.93 -7.27 16.49
N ASP A 59 -5.62 -7.03 16.61
CA ASP A 59 -5.05 -6.09 17.58
C ASP A 59 -4.28 -4.92 16.92
N SER A 60 -4.07 -4.97 15.60
CA SER A 60 -3.22 -4.02 14.87
C SER A 60 -4.00 -3.12 13.93
N PHE A 61 -3.56 -1.86 13.81
CA PHE A 61 -4.00 -0.98 12.73
C PHE A 61 -3.05 -1.09 11.54
N CYS A 62 -3.60 -1.38 10.36
CA CYS A 62 -2.84 -1.23 9.12
C CYS A 62 -2.84 0.22 8.64
N LEU A 63 -1.69 0.68 8.17
CA LEU A 63 -1.55 1.94 7.44
C LEU A 63 -1.37 1.64 5.95
N VAL A 64 -2.08 2.39 5.12
CA VAL A 64 -1.97 2.33 3.66
C VAL A 64 -1.35 3.62 3.18
N ALA A 65 -0.25 3.49 2.45
CA ALA A 65 0.34 4.55 1.66
C ALA A 65 -0.16 4.40 0.22
N ALA A 66 -0.96 5.35 -0.25
CA ALA A 66 -1.56 5.32 -1.57
C ALA A 66 -1.33 6.64 -2.29
N ARG A 67 -1.46 6.60 -3.61
CA ARG A 67 -1.40 7.78 -4.45
C ARG A 67 -2.68 8.61 -4.30
N GLY A 68 -2.54 9.89 -3.96
CA GLY A 68 -3.64 10.86 -3.85
C GLY A 68 -4.24 11.26 -5.20
#